data_AF-A0A2P2ISV3-F1
#
_entry.id   AF-A0A2P2ISV3-F1
#
_cell.length_a   1.000
_cell.length_b   1.000
_cell.length_c   1.000
_cell.angle_alpha   90.00
_cell.angle_beta   90.00
_cell.angle_gamma   90.00
#
_symmetry.space_group_name_H-M   'P 1'
#
loop_
_entity.id
_entity.type
_entity.pdbx_description
1 polymer ?
#
loop_
_entity_poly.entity_id
_entity_poly.type
_entity_poly.pdbx_seq_one_letter_code
_entity_poly.pdbx_strand_id
1 'polypeptide(L)'
;MREALGQEIEKKQPLDKFDKHVEKLQMEQMRLTGVELALRKEVESHRLEVDSLRSENINLLNRLKDNGKETDVLTFKVDREIQTRVCCLQNQGLTMLNESTHLCSKLLEYIKGKTSQLTETRQGIEPMMNGLDGHFFVESDMKVNGLKRGTESLTRSLQTISSLLQEKSSLVASKPQTLFISSDGLGKPDHGTSDPTLSFELKAESLLTSLLREKLHSKELEVEQLQAELAAAVRGNDILRCEVQNALDSLSSGTHKFKDLELQMLKKDENISQLQSNLQECSKELTMFKGILPRVSEERDLMWEEVKQYNEKNMLLNSEVNLLKKKIEALDEDILLKEGQITILKDSLGNRPFDLLASPDSTQDFLLK
;
A
#
# COMPACT_ATOMS: atom_id res chain seq x y z
N MET A 1 -51.39 33.28 22.26
CA MET A 1 -50.09 33.68 21.68
C MET A 1 -49.15 33.95 22.84
N ARG A 2 -48.28 33.04 23.30
CA ARG A 2 -47.04 32.62 22.61
C ARG A 2 -46.38 31.50 23.44
N GLU A 3 -47.07 30.37 23.64
CA GLU A 3 -46.55 29.28 24.50
C GLU A 3 -46.88 27.85 24.02
N ALA A 4 -47.44 27.67 22.84
CA ALA A 4 -47.84 26.36 22.31
C ALA A 4 -47.12 25.98 21.01
N LEU A 5 -45.91 26.47 20.79
CA LEU A 5 -45.13 26.21 19.55
C LEU A 5 -43.65 25.91 19.81
N GLY A 6 -43.32 25.46 21.03
CA GLY A 6 -41.94 25.21 21.47
C GLY A 6 -41.60 23.76 21.81
N GLN A 7 -42.55 22.82 21.80
CA GLN A 7 -42.36 21.46 22.32
C GLN A 7 -42.55 20.33 21.31
N GLU A 8 -42.35 20.58 20.01
CA GLU A 8 -42.42 19.51 19.00
C GLU A 8 -41.20 19.44 18.06
N ILE A 9 -40.09 20.07 18.45
CA ILE A 9 -38.79 20.00 17.73
C ILE A 9 -37.78 19.20 18.57
N GLU A 10 -38.25 18.10 19.17
CA GLU A 10 -37.39 17.12 19.82
C GLU A 10 -37.47 15.77 19.07
N LYS A 11 -37.16 15.82 17.77
CA LYS A 11 -36.77 14.65 16.98
C LYS A 11 -35.55 15.01 16.12
N LYS A 12 -34.44 15.36 16.76
CA LYS A 12 -33.11 15.45 16.11
C LYS A 12 -32.48 14.05 15.96
N GLN A 13 -33.16 13.16 15.25
CA GLN A 13 -32.63 11.85 14.86
C GLN A 13 -32.93 11.37 13.41
N PRO A 14 -33.29 12.22 12.41
CA PRO A 14 -33.41 11.73 11.02
C PRO A 14 -32.12 11.90 10.22
N LEU A 15 -31.30 12.94 10.44
CA LEU A 15 -30.23 13.32 9.50
C LEU A 15 -29.18 12.23 9.30
N ASP A 16 -28.74 11.60 10.38
CA ASP A 16 -27.69 10.56 10.37
C ASP A 16 -28.16 9.22 9.77
N LYS A 17 -29.48 8.95 9.76
CA LYS A 17 -30.07 7.75 9.13
C LYS A 17 -30.31 7.96 7.63
N PHE A 18 -30.67 9.19 7.23
CA PHE A 18 -30.80 9.54 5.82
C PHE A 18 -29.44 9.47 5.12
N ASP A 19 -28.37 9.97 5.75
CA ASP A 19 -27.02 9.93 5.18
C ASP A 19 -26.52 8.50 4.96
N LYS A 20 -26.67 7.63 5.97
CA LYS A 20 -26.36 6.20 5.87
C LYS A 20 -27.17 5.47 4.78
N HIS A 21 -28.42 5.87 4.58
CA HIS A 21 -29.25 5.28 3.52
C HIS A 21 -28.82 5.76 2.13
N VAL A 22 -28.43 7.03 2.00
CA VAL A 22 -27.90 7.61 0.75
C VAL A 22 -26.57 6.93 0.38
N GLU A 23 -25.66 6.75 1.34
CA GLU A 23 -24.40 6.01 1.12
C GLU A 23 -24.67 4.56 0.68
N LYS A 24 -25.63 3.88 1.31
CA LYS A 24 -26.03 2.52 0.92
C LYS A 24 -26.61 2.46 -0.50
N LEU A 25 -27.41 3.45 -0.88
CA LEU A 25 -27.95 3.57 -2.25
C LEU A 25 -26.85 3.86 -3.27
N GLN A 26 -25.87 4.71 -2.93
CA GLN A 26 -24.74 5.01 -3.80
C GLN A 26 -23.83 3.79 -4.01
N MET A 27 -23.54 3.03 -2.95
CA MET A 27 -22.80 1.77 -3.07
C MET A 27 -23.53 0.76 -3.94
N GLU A 28 -24.85 0.63 -3.77
CA GLU A 28 -25.66 -0.27 -4.59
C GLU A 28 -25.75 0.21 -6.05
N GLN A 29 -25.85 1.51 -6.29
CA GLN A 29 -25.80 2.09 -7.64
C GLN A 29 -24.47 1.79 -8.32
N MET A 30 -23.35 1.92 -7.61
CA MET A 30 -22.02 1.59 -8.14
C MET A 30 -21.92 0.09 -8.46
N ARG A 31 -22.40 -0.77 -7.56
CA ARG A 31 -22.43 -2.22 -7.76
C ARG A 31 -23.27 -2.61 -8.98
N LEU A 32 -24.49 -2.08 -9.08
CA LEU A 32 -25.39 -2.34 -10.21
C LEU A 32 -24.81 -1.81 -11.53
N THR A 33 -24.17 -0.64 -11.53
CA THR A 33 -23.49 -0.10 -12.72
C THR A 33 -22.34 -1.01 -13.17
N GLY A 34 -21.59 -1.59 -12.21
CA GLY A 34 -20.55 -2.58 -12.50
C GLY A 34 -21.10 -3.86 -13.14
N VAL A 35 -22.20 -4.39 -12.59
CA VAL A 35 -22.89 -5.57 -13.14
C VAL A 35 -23.43 -5.29 -14.54
N GLU A 36 -24.05 -4.13 -14.72
CA GLU A 36 -24.62 -3.68 -15.99
C GLU A 36 -23.54 -3.55 -17.08
N LEU A 37 -22.40 -2.95 -16.76
CA LEU A 37 -21.26 -2.86 -17.66
C LEU A 37 -20.67 -4.24 -18.01
N ALA A 38 -20.60 -5.16 -17.04
CA ALA A 38 -20.13 -6.52 -17.27
C ALA A 38 -21.06 -7.28 -18.23
N LEU A 39 -22.38 -7.18 -18.01
CA LEU A 39 -23.39 -7.79 -18.89
C LEU A 39 -23.34 -7.18 -20.30
N ARG A 40 -23.15 -5.86 -20.45
CA ARG A 40 -22.95 -5.26 -21.79
C ARG A 40 -21.74 -5.84 -22.52
N LYS A 41 -20.61 -6.02 -21.81
CA LYS A 41 -19.41 -6.63 -22.39
C LYS A 41 -19.66 -8.07 -22.81
N GLU A 42 -20.38 -8.82 -21.97
CA GLU A 42 -20.73 -10.21 -22.25
C GLU A 42 -21.66 -10.31 -23.48
N VAL A 43 -22.69 -9.47 -23.58
CA VAL A 43 -23.57 -9.41 -24.76
C VAL A 43 -22.78 -9.07 -26.02
N GLU A 44 -21.86 -8.12 -25.95
CA GLU A 44 -21.02 -7.75 -27.10
C GLU A 44 -20.07 -8.89 -27.50
N SER A 45 -19.52 -9.63 -26.53
CA SER A 45 -18.70 -10.82 -26.80
C SER A 45 -19.49 -11.90 -27.53
N HIS A 46 -20.70 -12.23 -27.04
CA HIS A 46 -21.57 -13.21 -27.70
C HIS A 46 -21.98 -12.75 -29.10
N ARG A 47 -22.21 -11.45 -29.30
CA ARG A 47 -22.51 -10.88 -30.63
C ARG A 47 -21.35 -11.12 -31.61
N LEU A 48 -20.11 -10.88 -31.18
CA LEU A 48 -18.92 -11.13 -31.99
C LEU A 48 -18.73 -12.62 -32.29
N GLU A 49 -19.00 -13.49 -31.33
CA GLU A 49 -18.95 -14.95 -31.52
C GLU A 49 -19.97 -15.42 -32.57
N VAL A 50 -21.22 -14.94 -32.49
CA VAL A 50 -22.26 -15.22 -33.48
C VAL A 50 -21.84 -14.74 -34.87
N ASP A 51 -21.28 -13.54 -34.99
CA ASP A 51 -20.79 -13.02 -36.27
C ASP A 51 -19.61 -13.84 -36.82
N SER A 52 -18.71 -14.30 -35.94
CA SER A 52 -17.60 -15.20 -36.29
C SER A 52 -18.11 -16.54 -36.82
N LEU A 53 -18.99 -17.20 -36.07
CA LEU A 53 -19.59 -18.49 -36.46
C LEU A 53 -20.41 -18.36 -37.76
N ARG A 54 -21.10 -17.24 -37.95
CA ARG A 54 -21.80 -16.96 -39.21
C ARG A 54 -20.82 -16.86 -40.37
N SER A 55 -19.71 -16.15 -40.20
CA SER A 55 -18.68 -16.03 -41.24
C SER A 55 -18.02 -17.36 -41.57
N GLU A 56 -17.76 -18.20 -40.56
CA GLU A 56 -17.21 -19.54 -40.71
C GLU A 56 -18.18 -20.47 -41.46
N ASN A 57 -19.46 -20.47 -41.09
CA ASN A 57 -20.49 -21.24 -41.79
C ASN A 57 -20.63 -20.83 -43.26
N ILE A 58 -20.55 -19.54 -43.57
CA ILE A 58 -20.54 -19.04 -44.96
C ILE A 58 -19.30 -19.57 -45.69
N ASN A 59 -18.13 -19.56 -45.05
CA ASN A 59 -16.90 -20.10 -45.63
C ASN A 59 -16.98 -21.61 -45.88
N LEU A 60 -17.47 -22.39 -44.92
CA LEU A 60 -17.68 -23.83 -45.07
C LEU A 60 -18.67 -24.15 -46.19
N LEU A 61 -19.75 -23.37 -46.30
CA LEU A 61 -20.71 -23.49 -47.39
C LEU A 61 -20.07 -23.23 -48.76
N ASN A 62 -19.22 -22.21 -48.86
CA ASN A 62 -18.48 -21.92 -50.10
C ASN A 62 -17.51 -23.05 -50.46
N ARG A 63 -16.80 -23.62 -49.47
CA ARG A 63 -15.90 -24.78 -49.68
C ARG A 63 -16.64 -26.01 -50.16
N LEU A 64 -17.81 -26.31 -49.58
CA LEU A 64 -18.66 -27.43 -50.02
C LEU A 64 -19.21 -27.23 -51.45
N LYS A 65 -19.31 -25.99 -51.92
CA LYS A 65 -19.80 -25.66 -53.26
C LYS A 65 -18.72 -25.78 -54.34
N ASP A 66 -17.46 -25.60 -53.97
CA ASP A 66 -16.31 -25.64 -54.89
C ASP A 66 -15.68 -27.03 -54.94
N ASN A 67 -16.16 -27.87 -55.86
CA ASN A 67 -15.66 -29.23 -56.10
C ASN A 67 -14.16 -29.27 -56.46
N GLY A 68 -13.29 -29.56 -55.48
CA GLY A 68 -12.03 -30.30 -55.68
C GLY A 68 -10.81 -29.58 -56.25
N LYS A 69 -10.84 -28.25 -56.45
CA LYS A 69 -9.65 -27.46 -56.87
C LYS A 69 -8.90 -26.78 -55.72
N GLU A 70 -9.16 -27.19 -54.48
CA GLU A 70 -8.86 -26.39 -53.28
C GLU A 70 -7.42 -26.40 -52.78
N THR A 71 -6.56 -27.38 -53.11
CA THR A 71 -5.23 -27.48 -52.45
C THR A 71 -4.33 -26.28 -52.72
N ASP A 72 -4.31 -25.76 -53.96
CA ASP A 72 -3.55 -24.54 -54.31
C ASP A 72 -4.26 -23.26 -53.81
N VAL A 73 -5.59 -23.29 -53.71
CA VAL A 73 -6.41 -22.16 -53.24
C VAL A 73 -6.31 -21.99 -51.72
N LEU A 74 -6.19 -23.09 -50.96
CA LEU A 74 -6.02 -23.07 -49.50
C LEU A 74 -4.66 -22.51 -49.12
N THR A 75 -3.61 -22.90 -49.83
CA THR A 75 -2.24 -22.39 -49.59
C THR A 75 -2.16 -20.89 -49.91
N PHE A 76 -2.78 -20.45 -51.01
CA PHE A 76 -2.89 -19.03 -51.36
C PHE A 76 -3.74 -18.23 -50.35
N LYS A 77 -4.83 -18.81 -49.83
CA LYS A 77 -5.65 -18.17 -48.79
C LYS A 77 -4.90 -18.02 -47.47
N VAL A 78 -4.15 -19.04 -47.05
CA VAL A 78 -3.33 -18.99 -45.83
C VAL A 78 -2.22 -17.96 -45.97
N ASP A 79 -1.51 -17.94 -47.11
CA ASP A 79 -0.47 -16.94 -47.36
C ASP A 79 -1.01 -15.50 -47.34
N ARG A 80 -2.19 -15.28 -47.92
CA ARG A 80 -2.88 -13.98 -47.92
C ARG A 80 -3.37 -13.58 -46.52
N GLU A 81 -3.89 -14.52 -45.73
CA GLU A 81 -4.30 -14.27 -44.35
C GLU A 81 -3.08 -13.92 -43.48
N ILE A 82 -1.98 -14.67 -43.59
CA ILE A 82 -0.73 -14.39 -42.88
C ILE A 82 -0.21 -13.00 -43.26
N GLN A 83 -0.21 -12.65 -44.54
CA GLN A 83 0.21 -11.33 -45.00
C GLN A 83 -0.66 -10.20 -44.43
N THR A 84 -1.98 -10.42 -44.38
CA THR A 84 -2.93 -9.45 -43.80
C THR A 84 -2.69 -9.28 -42.30
N ARG A 85 -2.50 -10.39 -41.57
CA ARG A 85 -2.21 -10.37 -40.13
C ARG A 85 -0.88 -9.69 -39.81
N VAL A 86 0.16 -9.97 -40.58
CA VAL A 86 1.48 -9.31 -40.44
C VAL A 86 1.35 -7.81 -40.68
N CYS A 87 0.60 -7.39 -41.71
CA CYS A 87 0.34 -5.98 -42.01
C CYS A 87 -0.44 -5.28 -40.86
N CYS A 88 -1.47 -5.92 -40.31
CA CYS A 88 -2.21 -5.40 -39.15
C CYS A 88 -1.31 -5.26 -37.91
N LEU A 89 -0.46 -6.26 -37.63
CA LEU A 89 0.49 -6.21 -36.51
C LEU A 89 1.53 -5.09 -36.68
N GLN A 90 2.03 -4.89 -37.90
CA GLN A 90 2.98 -3.83 -38.20
C GLN A 90 2.37 -2.42 -38.08
N ASN A 91 1.16 -2.21 -38.61
CA ASN A 91 0.55 -0.88 -38.66
C ASN A 91 -0.14 -0.49 -37.35
N GLN A 92 -0.83 -1.42 -36.71
CA GLN A 92 -1.66 -1.15 -35.54
C GLN A 92 -1.05 -1.75 -34.26
N GLY A 93 -0.60 -3.00 -34.31
CA GLY A 93 -0.04 -3.70 -33.14
C GLY A 93 1.20 -3.01 -32.56
N LEU A 94 2.17 -2.67 -33.41
CA LEU A 94 3.39 -1.97 -32.99
C LEU A 94 3.09 -0.56 -32.45
N THR A 95 2.15 0.15 -33.07
CA THR A 95 1.73 1.49 -32.64
C THR A 95 1.13 1.44 -31.23
N MET A 96 0.19 0.52 -30.98
CA MET A 96 -0.39 0.32 -29.65
C MET A 96 0.66 -0.07 -28.60
N LEU A 97 1.61 -0.94 -28.97
CA LEU A 97 2.65 -1.40 -28.04
C LEU A 97 3.64 -0.26 -27.69
N ASN A 98 3.97 0.59 -28.66
CA ASN A 98 4.77 1.80 -28.45
C ASN A 98 4.03 2.84 -27.60
N GLU A 99 2.75 3.09 -27.87
CA GLU A 99 1.91 4.00 -27.06
C GLU A 99 1.78 3.50 -25.62
N SER A 100 1.55 2.19 -25.44
CA SER A 100 1.51 1.54 -24.12
C SER A 100 2.84 1.69 -23.37
N THR A 101 3.96 1.43 -24.04
CA THR A 101 5.30 1.60 -23.45
C THR A 101 5.53 3.05 -23.03
N HIS A 102 5.14 4.02 -23.87
CA HIS A 102 5.25 5.45 -23.57
C HIS A 102 4.37 5.88 -22.38
N LEU A 103 3.14 5.37 -22.29
CA LEU A 103 2.26 5.62 -21.16
C LEU A 103 2.83 5.05 -19.86
N CYS A 104 3.40 3.85 -19.90
CA CYS A 104 4.10 3.24 -18.77
C CYS A 104 5.29 4.08 -18.29
N SER A 105 6.11 4.60 -19.22
CA SER A 105 7.20 5.53 -18.88
C SER A 105 6.68 6.81 -18.21
N LYS A 106 5.66 7.45 -18.78
CA LYS A 106 5.06 8.66 -18.21
C LYS A 106 4.45 8.45 -16.83
N LEU A 107 3.78 7.31 -16.63
CA LEU A 107 3.21 6.95 -15.34
C LEU A 107 4.31 6.76 -14.29
N LEU A 108 5.38 6.08 -14.66
CA LEU A 108 6.53 5.87 -13.78
C LEU A 108 7.20 7.21 -13.39
N GLU A 109 7.40 8.10 -14.36
CA GLU A 109 7.92 9.46 -14.11
C GLU A 109 7.00 10.29 -13.20
N TYR A 110 5.68 10.21 -13.41
CA TYR A 110 4.70 10.90 -12.57
C TYR A 110 4.72 10.40 -11.13
N ILE A 111 4.77 9.08 -10.92
CA ILE A 111 4.87 8.47 -9.59
C ILE A 111 6.19 8.89 -8.93
N LYS A 112 7.30 8.85 -9.68
CA LYS A 112 8.62 9.28 -9.20
C LYS A 112 8.62 10.75 -8.78
N GLY A 113 8.06 11.64 -9.59
CA GLY A 113 7.96 13.08 -9.32
C GLY A 113 7.04 13.40 -8.12
N LYS A 114 5.93 12.68 -7.95
CA LYS A 114 5.06 12.84 -6.77
C LYS A 114 5.71 12.39 -5.48
N THR A 115 6.50 11.32 -5.50
CA THR A 115 7.27 10.88 -4.33
C THR A 115 8.31 11.94 -3.94
N SER A 116 9.00 12.54 -4.90
CA SER A 116 9.97 13.62 -4.66
C SER A 116 9.35 14.89 -4.06
N GLN A 117 8.16 15.30 -4.51
CA GLN A 117 7.43 16.45 -3.93
C GLN A 117 6.96 16.19 -2.48
N LEU A 118 6.58 14.95 -2.16
CA LEU A 118 6.15 14.58 -0.80
C LEU A 118 7.31 14.65 0.21
N THR A 119 8.54 14.37 -0.24
CA THR A 119 9.75 14.44 0.59
C THR A 119 10.22 15.86 0.85
N GLU A 120 10.03 16.81 -0.07
CA GLU A 120 10.43 18.22 0.14
C GLU A 120 9.52 18.96 1.12
N THR A 121 8.23 18.59 1.20
CA THR A 121 7.24 19.28 2.06
C THR A 121 7.33 18.84 3.54
N ARG A 122 8.13 17.81 3.86
CA ARG A 122 8.16 17.16 5.18
C ARG A 122 9.56 17.11 5.79
N GLN A 123 10.34 18.18 5.67
CA GLN A 123 11.55 18.36 6.48
C GLN A 123 11.16 18.73 7.92
N GLY A 124 10.92 17.72 8.77
CA GLY A 124 10.71 17.98 10.20
C GLY A 124 10.24 16.83 11.08
N ILE A 125 9.84 15.68 10.53
CA ILE A 125 9.41 14.52 11.35
C ILE A 125 10.01 13.25 10.76
N GLU A 126 10.57 12.42 11.64
CA GLU A 126 11.25 11.15 11.39
C GLU A 126 10.64 10.28 10.27
N PRO A 127 11.47 9.54 9.51
CA PRO A 127 11.03 8.84 8.31
C PRO A 127 10.41 7.50 8.68
N MET A 128 9.13 7.52 9.05
CA MET A 128 8.30 6.33 9.11
C MET A 128 7.21 6.45 8.03
N MET A 129 7.17 5.43 7.15
CA MET A 129 6.25 5.22 6.03
C MET A 129 6.48 6.07 4.76
N ASN A 130 7.16 5.46 3.78
CA ASN A 130 6.73 5.45 2.37
C ASN A 130 7.44 4.29 1.65
N GLY A 131 6.79 3.14 1.63
CA GLY A 131 7.29 1.87 1.09
C GLY A 131 7.30 1.75 -0.44
N LEU A 132 7.73 2.78 -1.17
CA LEU A 132 8.25 2.60 -2.52
C LEU A 132 9.77 2.69 -2.46
N ASP A 133 10.36 1.54 -2.18
CA ASP A 133 11.79 1.32 -2.14
C ASP A 133 12.42 1.76 -3.47
N GLY A 134 13.62 2.36 -3.43
CA GLY A 134 14.38 2.72 -4.64
C GLY A 134 14.54 1.53 -5.59
N HIS A 135 14.54 0.32 -5.02
CA HIS A 135 14.45 -0.95 -5.73
C HIS A 135 13.24 -1.07 -6.67
N PHE A 136 12.03 -0.68 -6.24
CA PHE A 136 10.81 -0.75 -7.06
C PHE A 136 10.91 0.12 -8.31
N PHE A 137 11.47 1.32 -8.18
CA PHE A 137 11.67 2.22 -9.32
C PHE A 137 12.69 1.66 -10.31
N VAL A 138 13.81 1.12 -9.81
CA VAL A 138 14.82 0.48 -10.67
C VAL A 138 14.23 -0.74 -11.40
N GLU A 139 13.51 -1.61 -10.69
CA GLU A 139 12.88 -2.80 -11.29
C GLU A 139 11.82 -2.44 -12.33
N SER A 140 10.98 -1.43 -12.03
CA SER A 140 9.94 -0.96 -12.95
C SER A 140 10.54 -0.32 -14.20
N ASP A 141 11.61 0.46 -14.05
CA ASP A 141 12.32 1.08 -15.18
C ASP A 141 13.02 0.02 -16.06
N MET A 142 13.57 -1.03 -15.44
CA MET A 142 14.10 -2.20 -16.17
C MET A 142 13.01 -2.93 -16.97
N LYS A 143 11.80 -3.09 -16.42
CA LYS A 143 10.66 -3.71 -17.10
C LYS A 143 10.18 -2.89 -18.30
N VAL A 144 10.05 -1.57 -18.14
CA VAL A 144 9.65 -0.67 -19.24
C VAL A 144 10.70 -0.68 -20.37
N ASN A 145 11.98 -0.62 -20.02
CA ASN A 145 13.06 -0.75 -21.00
C ASN A 145 13.13 -2.16 -21.64
N GLY A 146 12.74 -3.20 -20.91
CA GLY A 146 12.54 -4.55 -21.43
C GLY A 146 11.45 -4.61 -22.50
N LEU A 147 10.29 -4.01 -22.22
CA LEU A 147 9.16 -3.91 -23.15
C LEU A 147 9.53 -3.17 -24.43
N LYS A 148 10.28 -2.06 -24.30
CA LYS A 148 10.80 -1.29 -25.44
C LYS A 148 11.69 -2.15 -26.34
N ARG A 149 12.68 -2.84 -25.77
CA ARG A 149 13.56 -3.76 -26.52
C ARG A 149 12.80 -4.93 -27.14
N GLY A 150 11.80 -5.47 -26.44
CA GLY A 150 10.90 -6.51 -26.95
C GLY A 150 10.13 -6.03 -28.18
N THR A 151 9.60 -4.81 -28.14
CA THR A 151 8.88 -4.16 -29.25
C THR A 151 9.78 -3.92 -30.46
N GLU A 152 11.02 -3.47 -30.25
CA GLU A 152 12.02 -3.31 -31.31
C GLU A 152 12.40 -4.67 -31.93
N SER A 153 12.50 -5.72 -31.12
CA SER A 153 12.76 -7.08 -31.61
C SER A 153 11.61 -7.63 -32.44
N LEU A 154 10.38 -7.43 -31.98
CA LEU A 154 9.16 -7.79 -32.70
C LEU A 154 9.06 -7.03 -34.03
N THR A 155 9.41 -5.74 -34.03
CA THR A 155 9.46 -4.91 -35.25
C THR A 155 10.39 -5.52 -36.30
N ARG A 156 11.63 -5.86 -35.90
CA ARG A 156 12.60 -6.54 -36.78
C ARG A 156 12.08 -7.89 -37.28
N SER A 157 11.49 -8.70 -36.40
CA SER A 157 10.94 -10.01 -36.76
C SER A 157 9.79 -9.89 -37.77
N LEU A 158 8.85 -8.97 -37.56
CA LEU A 158 7.75 -8.72 -38.48
C LEU A 158 8.25 -8.22 -39.84
N GLN A 159 9.27 -7.38 -39.87
CA GLN A 159 9.92 -6.94 -41.11
C GLN A 159 10.51 -8.12 -41.89
N THR A 160 11.25 -9.01 -41.22
CA THR A 160 11.80 -10.23 -41.83
C THR A 160 10.71 -11.17 -42.37
N ILE A 161 9.63 -11.37 -41.61
CA ILE A 161 8.50 -12.21 -42.05
C ILE A 161 7.82 -11.56 -43.27
N SER A 162 7.62 -10.24 -43.24
CA SER A 162 7.04 -9.51 -44.37
C SER A 162 7.89 -9.59 -45.63
N SER A 163 9.22 -9.52 -45.52
CA SER A 163 10.12 -9.66 -46.68
C SER A 163 10.09 -11.09 -47.25
N LEU A 164 10.07 -12.11 -46.39
CA LEU A 164 9.96 -13.51 -46.80
C LEU A 164 8.62 -13.82 -47.49
N LEU A 165 7.52 -13.25 -47.00
CA LEU A 165 6.19 -13.39 -47.62
C LEU A 165 6.13 -12.70 -48.99
N GLN A 166 6.77 -11.54 -49.14
CA GLN A 166 6.87 -10.87 -50.43
C GLN A 166 7.72 -11.68 -51.44
N GLU A 167 8.85 -12.24 -51.00
CA GLU A 167 9.71 -13.10 -51.81
C GLU A 167 8.99 -14.40 -52.26
N LYS A 168 8.21 -15.01 -51.37
CA LYS A 168 7.38 -16.18 -51.70
C LYS A 168 6.31 -15.83 -52.74
N SER A 169 5.71 -14.64 -52.64
CA SER A 169 4.69 -14.17 -53.59
C SER A 169 5.25 -13.88 -55.00
N SER A 170 6.50 -13.45 -55.11
CA SER A 170 7.15 -13.17 -56.40
C SER A 170 7.63 -14.46 -57.10
N LEU A 171 8.04 -15.48 -56.33
CA LEU A 171 8.48 -16.77 -56.87
C LEU A 171 7.35 -17.58 -57.53
N VAL A 172 6.11 -17.41 -57.06
CA VAL A 172 4.90 -18.06 -57.61
C VAL A 172 4.47 -17.42 -58.94
N ALA A 173 4.91 -16.19 -59.25
CA ALA A 173 4.59 -15.51 -60.51
C ALA A 173 5.55 -15.86 -61.68
N SER A 174 6.67 -16.56 -61.42
CA SER A 174 7.71 -16.84 -62.42
C SER A 174 8.01 -18.34 -62.58
N LYS A 175 7.09 -19.11 -63.20
CA LYS A 175 7.42 -20.42 -63.79
C LYS A 175 6.35 -20.86 -64.81
N PRO A 176 6.66 -20.94 -66.12
CA PRO A 176 5.93 -21.79 -67.05
C PRO A 176 6.75 -23.03 -67.47
N GLN A 177 6.12 -24.20 -67.27
CA GLN A 177 6.05 -25.34 -68.20
C GLN A 177 7.30 -26.19 -68.54
N THR A 178 7.21 -27.50 -68.26
CA THR A 178 7.89 -28.66 -68.93
C THR A 178 7.42 -29.93 -68.20
N LEU A 179 7.10 -31.09 -68.79
CA LEU A 179 6.79 -31.57 -70.13
C LEU A 179 6.31 -33.03 -69.87
N PHE A 180 5.03 -33.34 -70.04
CA PHE A 180 4.57 -34.74 -70.03
C PHE A 180 4.88 -35.32 -71.41
N ILE A 181 5.84 -36.26 -71.50
CA ILE A 181 6.06 -37.05 -72.72
C ILE A 181 5.15 -38.27 -72.64
N SER A 182 4.12 -38.26 -73.47
CA SER A 182 3.40 -39.46 -73.90
C SER A 182 4.32 -40.29 -74.79
N SER A 183 4.56 -41.56 -74.45
CA SER A 183 5.23 -42.51 -75.34
C SER A 183 4.21 -43.53 -75.81
N ASP A 184 3.64 -43.26 -76.98
CA ASP A 184 2.94 -44.24 -77.81
C ASP A 184 3.97 -44.84 -78.76
N GLY A 185 4.09 -46.16 -78.79
CA GLY A 185 5.20 -46.87 -79.42
C GLY A 185 4.91 -48.36 -79.58
N LEU A 186 4.03 -48.64 -80.53
CA LEU A 186 3.63 -49.94 -81.08
C LEU A 186 4.82 -50.85 -81.45
N GLY A 187 4.78 -52.11 -81.02
CA GLY A 187 5.65 -53.19 -81.52
C GLY A 187 5.32 -54.55 -80.92
N LYS A 188 4.46 -55.34 -81.60
CA LYS A 188 4.33 -56.80 -81.42
C LYS A 188 5.49 -57.54 -82.10
N PRO A 189 5.85 -58.76 -81.66
CA PRO A 189 5.38 -59.95 -82.37
C PRO A 189 4.87 -61.08 -81.44
N ASP A 190 4.24 -62.05 -82.09
CA ASP A 190 3.20 -62.96 -81.60
C ASP A 190 3.65 -64.25 -80.88
N HIS A 191 2.65 -64.79 -80.15
CA HIS A 191 2.31 -66.20 -79.88
C HIS A 191 3.21 -67.09 -79.01
N GLY A 192 2.89 -67.07 -77.71
CA GLY A 192 2.66 -68.29 -76.93
C GLY A 192 1.21 -68.29 -76.45
N THR A 193 0.53 -69.44 -76.43
CA THR A 193 -0.83 -69.58 -75.90
C THR A 193 -0.86 -69.30 -74.40
N SER A 194 -0.92 -68.02 -74.03
CA SER A 194 -1.21 -67.58 -72.67
C SER A 194 -2.71 -67.69 -72.46
N ASP A 195 -3.12 -68.52 -71.50
CA ASP A 195 -4.50 -68.59 -71.07
C ASP A 195 -4.96 -67.17 -70.66
N PRO A 196 -5.93 -66.55 -71.37
CA PRO A 196 -6.35 -65.18 -71.08
C PRO A 196 -6.78 -65.04 -69.61
N THR A 197 -7.28 -66.12 -69.02
CA THR A 197 -7.62 -66.27 -67.60
C THR A 197 -6.45 -65.94 -66.67
N LEU A 198 -5.27 -66.51 -66.92
CA LEU A 198 -4.04 -66.26 -66.14
C LEU A 198 -3.59 -64.80 -66.20
N SER A 199 -3.79 -64.14 -67.35
CA SER A 199 -3.45 -62.73 -67.52
C SER A 199 -4.37 -61.79 -66.72
N PHE A 200 -5.65 -62.14 -66.60
CA PHE A 200 -6.62 -61.39 -65.78
C PHE A 200 -6.39 -61.60 -64.29
N GLU A 201 -6.04 -62.83 -63.87
CA GLU A 201 -5.67 -63.14 -62.49
C GLU A 201 -4.42 -62.38 -62.04
N LEU A 202 -3.36 -62.39 -62.84
CA LEU A 202 -2.13 -61.64 -62.55
C LEU A 202 -2.38 -60.13 -62.47
N LYS A 203 -3.27 -59.60 -63.31
CA LYS A 203 -3.66 -58.18 -63.29
C LYS A 203 -4.49 -57.83 -62.05
N ALA A 204 -5.38 -58.72 -61.61
CA ALA A 204 -6.15 -58.55 -60.39
C ALA A 204 -5.25 -58.63 -59.14
N GLU A 205 -4.30 -59.57 -59.11
CA GLU A 205 -3.28 -59.68 -58.06
C GLU A 205 -2.38 -58.43 -58.00
N SER A 206 -1.94 -57.93 -59.16
CA SER A 206 -1.16 -56.69 -59.27
C SER A 206 -1.92 -55.48 -58.69
N LEU A 207 -3.21 -55.34 -59.02
CA LEU A 207 -4.10 -54.30 -58.49
C LEU A 207 -4.31 -54.43 -56.98
N LEU A 208 -4.59 -55.64 -56.49
CA LEU A 208 -4.76 -55.90 -55.06
C LEU A 208 -3.48 -55.57 -54.27
N THR A 209 -2.32 -56.00 -54.78
CA THR A 209 -1.03 -55.72 -54.14
C THR A 209 -0.71 -54.23 -54.13
N SER A 210 -1.04 -53.51 -55.21
CA SER A 210 -0.94 -52.05 -55.27
C SER A 210 -1.80 -51.38 -54.18
N LEU A 211 -3.06 -51.80 -54.07
CA LEU A 211 -4.02 -51.22 -53.13
C LEU A 211 -3.63 -51.52 -51.67
N LEU A 212 -3.14 -52.72 -51.38
CA LEU A 212 -2.62 -53.08 -50.06
C LEU A 212 -1.37 -52.27 -49.69
N ARG A 213 -0.46 -52.02 -50.64
CA ARG A 213 0.71 -51.14 -50.42
C ARG A 213 0.29 -49.71 -50.12
N GLU A 214 -0.65 -49.16 -50.87
CA GLU A 214 -1.17 -47.82 -50.63
C GLU A 214 -1.86 -47.71 -49.26
N LYS A 215 -2.69 -48.69 -48.89
CA LYS A 215 -3.30 -48.78 -47.55
C LYS A 215 -2.26 -48.89 -46.45
N LEU A 216 -1.20 -49.66 -46.65
CA LEU A 216 -0.10 -49.77 -45.71
C LEU A 216 0.62 -48.43 -45.53
N HIS A 217 0.97 -47.74 -46.64
CA HIS A 217 1.61 -46.41 -46.58
C HIS A 217 0.72 -45.37 -45.91
N SER A 218 -0.60 -45.39 -46.17
CA SER A 218 -1.55 -44.51 -45.48
C SER A 218 -1.59 -44.75 -43.98
N LYS A 219 -1.48 -46.01 -43.53
CA LYS A 219 -1.44 -46.34 -42.10
C LYS A 219 -0.10 -46.01 -41.45
N GLU A 220 1.00 -46.14 -42.17
CA GLU A 220 2.32 -45.73 -41.72
C GLU A 220 2.37 -44.21 -41.45
N LEU A 221 1.83 -43.40 -42.36
CA LEU A 221 1.71 -41.95 -42.18
C LEU A 221 0.83 -41.57 -40.97
N GLU A 222 -0.29 -42.28 -40.76
CA GLU A 222 -1.15 -42.07 -39.59
C GLU A 222 -0.41 -42.36 -38.28
N VAL A 223 0.42 -43.42 -38.25
CA VAL A 223 1.25 -43.76 -37.09
C VAL A 223 2.32 -42.69 -36.83
N GLU A 224 3.00 -42.20 -37.87
CA GLU A 224 3.98 -41.11 -37.74
C GLU A 224 3.34 -39.83 -37.18
N GLN A 225 2.14 -39.48 -37.66
CA GLN A 225 1.40 -38.32 -37.15
C GLN A 225 1.02 -38.51 -35.68
N LEU A 226 0.47 -39.66 -35.30
CA LEU A 226 0.12 -39.97 -33.91
C LEU A 226 1.35 -39.95 -32.99
N GLN A 227 2.52 -40.42 -33.46
CA GLN A 227 3.77 -40.33 -32.71
C GLN A 227 4.21 -38.88 -32.49
N ALA A 228 4.08 -38.02 -33.51
CA ALA A 228 4.39 -36.60 -33.40
C ALA A 228 3.45 -35.88 -32.41
N GLU A 229 2.15 -36.18 -32.48
CA GLU A 229 1.13 -35.65 -31.55
C GLU A 229 1.38 -36.11 -30.11
N LEU A 230 1.68 -37.40 -29.91
CA LEU A 230 2.04 -37.94 -28.60
C LEU A 230 3.29 -37.26 -28.04
N ALA A 231 4.33 -37.08 -28.86
CA ALA A 231 5.56 -36.41 -28.44
C ALA A 231 5.31 -34.94 -28.05
N ALA A 232 4.42 -34.25 -28.77
CA ALA A 232 4.01 -32.89 -28.43
C ALA A 232 3.21 -32.86 -27.11
N ALA A 233 2.29 -33.80 -26.92
CA ALA A 233 1.50 -33.92 -25.70
C ALA A 233 2.36 -34.22 -24.46
N VAL A 234 3.35 -35.11 -24.58
CA VAL A 234 4.30 -35.42 -23.48
C VAL A 234 5.11 -34.18 -23.10
N ARG A 235 5.65 -33.44 -24.07
CA ARG A 235 6.36 -32.17 -23.79
C ARG A 235 5.45 -31.13 -23.13
N GLY A 236 4.20 -31.03 -23.57
CA GLY A 236 3.21 -30.16 -22.95
C GLY A 236 2.94 -30.55 -21.49
N ASN A 237 2.83 -31.86 -21.20
CA ASN A 237 2.66 -32.38 -19.85
C ASN A 237 3.85 -32.05 -18.94
N ASP A 238 5.08 -32.18 -19.45
CA ASP A 238 6.29 -31.82 -18.70
C ASP A 238 6.32 -30.34 -18.33
N ILE A 239 5.94 -29.45 -19.25
CA ILE A 239 5.82 -28.01 -18.97
C ILE A 239 4.77 -27.77 -17.88
N LEU A 240 3.58 -28.35 -18.01
CA LEU A 240 2.52 -28.19 -17.01
C LEU A 240 2.95 -28.70 -15.63
N ARG A 241 3.71 -29.80 -15.57
CA ARG A 241 4.26 -30.33 -14.32
C ARG A 241 5.23 -29.36 -13.66
N CYS A 242 6.10 -28.71 -14.43
CA CYS A 242 6.98 -27.65 -13.92
C CYS A 242 6.18 -26.45 -13.40
N GLU A 243 5.14 -26.01 -14.11
CA GLU A 243 4.28 -24.91 -13.67
C GLU A 243 3.53 -25.24 -12.37
N VAL A 244 3.02 -26.47 -12.24
CA VAL A 244 2.38 -26.95 -11.00
C VAL A 244 3.38 -26.93 -9.84
N GLN A 245 4.62 -27.37 -10.05
CA GLN A 245 5.65 -27.34 -9.01
C GLN A 245 6.00 -25.90 -8.60
N ASN A 246 6.18 -25.01 -9.57
CA ASN A 246 6.45 -23.58 -9.31
C ASN A 246 5.31 -22.92 -8.51
N ALA A 247 4.06 -23.25 -8.83
CA ALA A 247 2.89 -22.78 -8.11
C ALA A 247 2.86 -23.32 -6.67
N LEU A 248 3.18 -24.60 -6.47
CA LEU A 248 3.28 -25.21 -5.14
C LEU A 248 4.39 -24.58 -4.29
N ASP A 249 5.55 -24.31 -4.86
CA ASP A 249 6.67 -23.68 -4.16
C ASP A 249 6.33 -22.24 -3.76
N SER A 250 5.66 -21.50 -4.66
CA SER A 250 5.16 -20.15 -4.40
C SER A 250 4.10 -20.15 -3.28
N LEU A 251 3.19 -21.14 -3.29
CA LEU A 251 2.18 -21.32 -2.25
C LEU A 251 2.82 -21.67 -0.90
N SER A 252 3.84 -22.53 -0.90
CA SER A 252 4.60 -22.88 0.31
C SER A 252 5.28 -21.64 0.91
N SER A 253 5.97 -20.85 0.09
CA SER A 253 6.56 -19.58 0.51
C SER A 253 5.51 -18.61 1.07
N GLY A 254 4.37 -18.47 0.39
CA GLY A 254 3.24 -17.66 0.85
C GLY A 254 2.70 -18.13 2.20
N THR A 255 2.58 -19.45 2.39
CA THR A 255 2.11 -20.06 3.64
C THR A 255 3.07 -19.77 4.81
N HIS A 256 4.38 -19.84 4.58
CA HIS A 256 5.36 -19.49 5.60
C HIS A 256 5.30 -18.01 5.98
N LYS A 257 5.18 -17.11 5.01
CA LYS A 257 4.99 -15.66 5.27
C LYS A 257 3.69 -15.38 6.04
N PHE A 258 2.61 -16.10 5.71
CA PHE A 258 1.34 -15.97 6.42
C PHE A 258 1.47 -16.35 7.89
N LYS A 259 2.13 -17.47 8.21
CA LYS A 259 2.39 -17.89 9.60
C LYS A 259 3.25 -16.89 10.37
N ASP A 260 4.23 -16.27 9.72
CA ASP A 260 5.05 -15.22 10.35
C ASP A 260 4.19 -14.00 10.71
N LEU A 261 3.33 -13.55 9.80
CA LEU A 261 2.38 -12.46 10.08
C LEU A 261 1.40 -12.80 11.20
N GLU A 262 0.91 -14.04 11.25
CA GLU A 262 0.04 -14.53 12.32
C GLU A 262 0.74 -14.46 13.70
N LEU A 263 2.01 -14.88 13.78
CA LEU A 263 2.81 -14.76 14.99
C LEU A 263 3.06 -13.31 15.39
N GLN A 264 3.34 -12.43 14.42
CA GLN A 264 3.50 -10.99 14.68
C GLN A 264 2.20 -10.38 15.22
N MET A 265 1.04 -10.77 14.69
CA MET A 265 -0.27 -10.30 15.15
C MET A 265 -0.53 -10.72 16.61
N LEU A 266 -0.28 -11.98 16.95
CA LEU A 266 -0.40 -12.47 18.33
C LEU A 266 0.48 -11.66 19.30
N LYS A 267 1.73 -11.39 18.91
CA LYS A 267 2.63 -10.54 19.71
C LYS A 267 2.10 -9.11 19.87
N LYS A 268 1.45 -8.55 18.84
CA LYS A 268 0.84 -7.22 18.92
C LYS A 268 -0.37 -7.23 19.86
N ASP A 269 -1.18 -8.28 19.84
CA ASP A 269 -2.34 -8.43 20.74
C ASP A 269 -1.91 -8.53 22.21
N GLU A 270 -0.84 -9.25 22.51
CA GLU A 270 -0.23 -9.28 23.85
C GLU A 270 0.21 -7.88 24.30
N ASN A 271 0.90 -7.13 23.41
CA ASN A 271 1.33 -5.76 23.71
C ASN A 271 0.14 -4.81 23.92
N ILE A 272 -0.91 -4.93 23.12
CA ILE A 272 -2.14 -4.13 23.27
C ILE A 272 -2.77 -4.44 24.64
N SER A 273 -2.87 -5.71 25.01
CA SER A 273 -3.42 -6.14 26.30
C SER A 273 -2.60 -5.56 27.48
N GLN A 274 -1.27 -5.60 27.38
CA GLN A 274 -0.39 -5.00 28.39
C GLN A 274 -0.58 -3.48 28.50
N LEU A 275 -0.65 -2.77 27.36
CA LEU A 275 -0.86 -1.32 27.34
C LEU A 275 -2.23 -0.94 27.92
N GLN A 276 -3.27 -1.72 27.65
CA GLN A 276 -4.60 -1.53 28.23
C GLN A 276 -4.58 -1.68 29.76
N SER A 277 -3.88 -2.71 30.27
CA SER A 277 -3.70 -2.91 31.71
C SER A 277 -2.98 -1.72 32.35
N ASN A 278 -1.85 -1.29 31.77
CA ASN A 278 -1.08 -0.15 32.29
C ASN A 278 -1.91 1.14 32.28
N LEU A 279 -2.66 1.40 31.20
CA LEU A 279 -3.53 2.57 31.11
C LEU A 279 -4.62 2.55 32.19
N GLN A 280 -5.20 1.38 32.45
CA GLN A 280 -6.20 1.21 33.49
C GLN A 280 -5.60 1.48 34.89
N GLU A 281 -4.38 1.01 35.13
CA GLU A 281 -3.65 1.27 36.38
C GLU A 281 -3.36 2.77 36.56
N CYS A 282 -2.76 3.43 35.57
CA CYS A 282 -2.53 4.88 35.61
C CYS A 282 -3.83 5.67 35.79
N SER A 283 -4.94 5.23 35.22
CA SER A 283 -6.25 5.86 35.42
C SER A 283 -6.75 5.74 36.87
N LYS A 284 -6.49 4.61 37.55
CA LYS A 284 -6.83 4.42 38.96
C LYS A 284 -5.98 5.32 39.85
N GLU A 285 -4.68 5.40 39.60
CA GLU A 285 -3.76 6.28 40.31
C GLU A 285 -4.15 7.76 40.15
N LEU A 286 -4.44 8.18 38.92
CA LEU A 286 -4.91 9.53 38.64
C LEU A 286 -6.20 9.87 39.40
N THR A 287 -7.11 8.91 39.52
CA THR A 287 -8.35 9.07 40.29
C THR A 287 -8.05 9.23 41.79
N MET A 288 -7.12 8.44 42.32
CA MET A 288 -6.64 8.58 43.70
C MET A 288 -6.03 9.96 43.94
N PHE A 289 -5.13 10.43 43.06
CA PHE A 289 -4.50 11.74 43.17
C PHE A 289 -5.49 12.88 43.07
N LYS A 290 -6.48 12.79 42.16
CA LYS A 290 -7.59 13.76 42.09
C LYS A 290 -8.38 13.84 43.40
N GLY A 291 -8.46 12.75 44.17
CA GLY A 291 -9.08 12.75 45.49
C GLY A 291 -8.20 13.31 46.61
N ILE A 292 -6.87 13.16 46.52
CA ILE A 292 -5.92 13.66 47.54
C ILE A 292 -5.64 15.16 47.36
N LEU A 293 -5.53 15.63 46.11
CA LEU A 293 -5.11 16.99 45.78
C LEU A 293 -5.95 18.11 46.45
N PRO A 294 -7.28 18.01 46.56
CA PRO A 294 -8.07 19.02 47.26
C PRO A 294 -7.72 19.11 48.74
N ARG A 295 -7.53 17.97 49.42
CA ARG A 295 -7.17 17.94 50.85
C ARG A 295 -5.82 18.61 51.11
N VAL A 296 -4.81 18.29 50.29
CA VAL A 296 -3.49 18.94 50.38
C VAL A 296 -3.59 20.44 50.07
N SER A 297 -4.48 20.83 49.16
CA SER A 297 -4.71 22.25 48.85
C SER A 297 -5.34 22.99 50.02
N GLU A 298 -6.35 22.39 50.66
CA GLU A 298 -7.00 22.92 51.86
C GLU A 298 -6.01 23.05 53.03
N GLU A 299 -5.20 22.02 53.30
CA GLU A 299 -4.16 22.06 54.33
C GLU A 299 -3.14 23.18 54.09
N ARG A 300 -2.71 23.36 52.83
CA ARG A 300 -1.81 24.45 52.44
C ARG A 300 -2.44 25.83 52.66
N ASP A 301 -3.73 25.99 52.35
CA ASP A 301 -4.44 27.27 52.54
C ASP A 301 -4.63 27.59 54.03
N LEU A 302 -4.92 26.58 54.86
CA LEU A 302 -5.01 26.75 56.32
C LEU A 302 -3.67 27.17 56.93
N MET A 303 -2.59 26.49 56.56
CA MET A 303 -1.25 26.81 57.05
C MET A 303 -0.79 28.21 56.59
N TRP A 304 -1.18 28.63 55.38
CA TRP A 304 -0.90 29.98 54.89
C TRP A 304 -1.58 31.06 55.76
N GLU A 305 -2.84 30.85 56.14
CA GLU A 305 -3.55 31.78 57.03
C GLU A 305 -2.93 31.81 58.42
N GLU A 306 -2.49 30.67 58.95
CA GLU A 306 -1.78 30.60 60.22
C GLU A 306 -0.45 31.37 60.18
N VAL A 307 0.35 31.21 59.12
CA VAL A 307 1.59 31.98 58.92
C VAL A 307 1.31 33.49 58.85
N LYS A 308 0.24 33.90 58.16
CA LYS A 308 -0.17 35.31 58.10
C LYS A 308 -0.50 35.87 59.49
N GLN A 309 -1.27 35.13 60.29
CA GLN A 309 -1.60 35.52 61.65
C GLN A 309 -0.36 35.63 62.55
N TYR A 310 0.58 34.70 62.46
CA TYR A 310 1.85 34.79 63.19
C TYR A 310 2.67 36.00 62.75
N ASN A 311 2.69 36.33 61.46
CA ASN A 311 3.40 37.49 60.96
C ASN A 311 2.83 38.80 61.52
N GLU A 312 1.49 38.94 61.57
CA GLU A 312 0.83 40.10 62.19
C GLU A 312 1.19 40.23 63.68
N LYS A 313 1.12 39.13 64.44
CA LYS A 313 1.53 39.09 65.86
C LYS A 313 3.00 39.47 66.03
N ASN A 314 3.87 38.97 65.16
CA ASN A 314 5.30 39.28 65.19
C ASN A 314 5.58 40.76 64.92
N MET A 315 4.81 41.39 64.02
CA MET A 315 4.90 42.84 63.77
C MET A 315 4.49 43.66 64.99
N LEU A 316 3.40 43.28 65.67
CA LEU A 316 2.97 43.92 66.92
C LEU A 316 4.03 43.78 68.02
N LEU A 317 4.54 42.55 68.25
CA LEU A 317 5.60 42.31 69.23
C LEU A 317 6.88 43.09 68.90
N ASN A 318 7.30 43.15 67.64
CA ASN A 318 8.45 43.95 67.23
C ASN A 318 8.24 45.45 67.52
N SER A 319 7.02 45.97 67.32
CA SER A 319 6.70 47.36 67.65
C SER A 319 6.79 47.64 69.16
N GLU A 320 6.32 46.71 69.98
CA GLU A 320 6.41 46.78 71.45
C GLU A 320 7.86 46.72 71.93
N VAL A 321 8.65 45.78 71.39
CA VAL A 321 10.09 45.67 71.68
C VAL A 321 10.82 46.99 71.34
N ASN A 322 10.51 47.60 70.19
CA ASN A 322 11.12 48.87 69.81
C ASN A 322 10.69 50.03 70.73
N LEU A 323 9.45 50.04 71.20
CA LEU A 323 8.98 51.02 72.18
C LEU A 323 9.70 50.86 73.53
N LEU A 324 9.84 49.62 74.00
CA LEU A 324 10.55 49.30 75.23
C LEU A 324 12.03 49.69 75.15
N LYS A 325 12.69 49.42 74.01
CA LYS A 325 14.07 49.88 73.77
C LYS A 325 14.21 51.39 73.90
N LYS A 326 13.34 52.18 73.26
CA LYS A 326 13.35 53.65 73.38
C LYS A 326 13.13 54.13 74.81
N LYS A 327 12.28 53.43 75.57
CA LYS A 327 12.05 53.76 76.98
C LYS A 327 13.27 53.46 77.85
N ILE A 328 13.98 52.37 77.57
CA ILE A 328 15.25 52.04 78.24
C ILE A 328 16.28 53.13 77.92
N GLU A 329 16.46 53.49 76.64
CA GLU A 329 17.38 54.56 76.22
C GLU A 329 17.07 55.89 76.93
N ALA A 330 15.80 56.28 77.03
CA ALA A 330 15.39 57.49 77.74
C ALA A 330 15.64 57.43 79.26
N LEU A 331 15.48 56.25 79.87
CA LEU A 331 15.80 56.05 81.29
C LEU A 331 17.31 56.07 81.53
N ASP A 332 18.11 55.50 80.63
CA ASP A 332 19.57 55.55 80.71
C ASP A 332 20.07 57.00 80.63
N GLU A 333 19.48 57.83 79.76
CA GLU A 333 19.76 59.27 79.69
C GLU A 333 19.40 60.01 81.00
N ASP A 334 18.22 59.73 81.58
CA ASP A 334 17.82 60.32 82.87
C ASP A 334 18.76 59.88 84.01
N ILE A 335 19.13 58.60 84.05
CA ILE A 335 20.09 58.08 85.03
C ILE A 335 21.43 58.82 84.91
N LEU A 336 21.99 58.95 83.71
CA LEU A 336 23.25 59.69 83.48
C LEU A 336 23.12 61.16 83.92
N LEU A 337 21.99 61.80 83.65
CA LEU A 337 21.73 63.18 84.07
C LEU A 337 21.65 63.31 85.60
N LYS A 338 20.96 62.37 86.27
CA LYS A 338 20.85 62.31 87.73
C LYS A 338 22.21 62.00 88.38
N GLU A 339 22.99 61.09 87.83
CA GLU A 339 24.35 60.80 88.28
C GLU A 339 25.27 62.02 88.15
N GLY A 340 25.16 62.76 87.03
CA GLY A 340 25.84 64.04 86.85
C GLY A 340 25.44 65.07 87.91
N GLN A 341 24.14 65.23 88.18
CA GLN A 341 23.62 66.11 89.23
C GLN A 341 24.13 65.70 90.62
N ILE A 342 24.10 64.41 90.95
CA ILE A 342 24.61 63.88 92.21
C ILE A 342 26.11 64.17 92.35
N THR A 343 26.88 63.99 91.28
CA THR A 343 28.33 64.28 91.27
C THR A 343 28.60 65.76 91.54
N ILE A 344 27.89 66.68 90.87
CA ILE A 344 27.99 68.13 91.11
C ILE A 344 27.62 68.48 92.55
N LEU A 345 26.53 67.92 93.07
CA LEU A 345 26.11 68.16 94.46
C LEU A 345 27.16 67.64 95.45
N LYS A 346 27.72 66.45 95.21
CA LYS A 346 28.79 65.85 96.02
C LYS A 346 30.05 66.72 96.05
N ASP A 347 30.43 67.30 94.91
CA ASP A 347 31.57 68.21 94.81
C ASP A 347 31.29 69.58 95.46
N SER A 348 30.09 70.12 95.27
CA SER A 348 29.65 71.42 95.84
C SER A 348 29.53 71.38 97.36
N LEU A 349 29.23 70.21 97.92
CA LEU A 349 29.17 69.99 99.37
C LEU A 349 30.56 70.07 100.02
N GLY A 350 31.64 69.99 99.21
CA GLY A 350 33.03 69.88 99.65
C GLY A 350 33.27 68.60 100.44
N ASN A 351 34.51 68.13 100.54
CA ASN A 351 34.91 67.07 101.49
C ASN A 351 34.83 67.56 102.96
N ARG A 352 33.75 68.23 103.35
CA ARG A 352 33.42 68.50 104.75
C ARG A 352 32.77 67.24 105.31
N PRO A 353 33.33 66.62 106.37
CA PRO A 353 32.62 65.56 107.07
C PRO A 353 31.35 66.18 107.67
N PHE A 354 30.19 65.70 107.23
CA PHE A 354 28.94 65.93 107.94
C PHE A 354 28.98 65.03 109.17
N ASP A 355 29.53 65.56 110.25
CA ASP A 355 29.37 64.98 111.56
C ASP A 355 27.95 65.32 112.04
N LEU A 356 27.01 64.39 111.82
CA LEU A 356 25.62 64.52 112.25
C LEU A 356 25.47 64.46 113.79
N LEU A 357 26.59 64.38 114.53
CA LEU A 357 26.70 64.34 115.99
C LEU A 357 27.61 65.44 116.56
N ALA A 358 27.73 66.58 115.90
CA ALA A 358 28.27 67.78 116.56
C ALA A 358 27.24 68.36 117.55
N SER A 359 27.23 67.80 118.75
CA SER A 359 26.65 68.41 119.96
C SER A 359 27.37 69.74 120.24
N PRO A 360 26.67 70.89 120.34
CA PRO A 360 27.25 72.10 120.88
C PRO A 360 27.09 72.07 122.41
N ASP A 361 28.16 71.69 123.11
CA ASP A 361 28.31 72.01 124.53
C ASP A 361 28.51 73.52 124.69
N SER A 362 27.49 74.21 125.19
CA SER A 362 27.60 75.01 126.41
C SER A 362 26.30 75.78 126.68
N THR A 363 25.54 75.22 127.63
CA THR A 363 25.02 75.91 128.82
C THR A 363 24.40 77.30 128.61
N GLN A 364 23.07 77.39 128.65
CA GLN A 364 22.37 78.01 129.79
C GLN A 364 20.87 77.68 129.80
N ASP A 365 20.54 76.66 130.61
CA ASP A 365 19.49 76.61 131.64
C ASP A 365 18.11 77.25 131.40
N PHE A 366 17.07 76.40 131.39
CA PHE A 366 15.92 76.50 132.29
C PHE A 366 15.28 75.11 132.56
N LEU A 367 15.70 74.49 133.67
CA LEU A 367 14.90 73.89 134.78
C LEU A 367 13.68 72.98 134.47
N LEU A 368 13.74 71.70 134.88
CA LEU A 368 13.05 71.17 136.10
C LEU A 368 13.15 69.64 136.29
N LYS A 369 13.75 69.29 137.45
CA LYS A 369 13.61 68.10 138.33
C LYS A 369 14.26 66.76 137.97
#